data_AF-A0A443SSV2-F1
#
_entry.id   AF-A0A443SSV2-F1
#
_cell.length_a   1.000
_cell.length_b   1.000
_cell.length_c   1.000
_cell.angle_alpha   90.00
_cell.angle_beta   90.00
_cell.angle_gamma   90.00
#
_symmetry.space_group_name_H-M   'P 1'
#
loop_
_entity.id
_entity.type
_entity.pdbx_description
1 polymer ?
#
loop_
_entity_poly.entity_id
_entity_poly.type
_entity_poly.pdbx_seq_one_letter_code
_entity_poly.pdbx_strand_id
1 'polypeptide(L)'
;MLLAWSEGQGSSIHDHSNSHCFMKMLAGSLREIRYEWPQNDADTVDADGVHEMKVVGESVLHTDQVTYINDSLGLHRVENKSHTQPAVSLHLYIPAFDSCRSFDQRTGHSNKVTFTFHSKLGKRTPFGRFNV
;
A
#
# COMPACT_ATOMS: atom_id res chain seq x y z
N MET A 1 -8.08 -7.79 -7.33
CA MET A 1 -7.82 -8.76 -6.24
C MET A 1 -8.56 -8.33 -4.98
N LEU A 2 -8.88 -9.25 -4.09
CA LEU A 2 -9.43 -8.94 -2.77
C LEU A 2 -8.31 -8.95 -1.74
N LEU A 3 -8.25 -7.92 -0.89
CA LEU A 3 -7.40 -7.88 0.29
C LEU A 3 -8.29 -8.03 1.52
N ALA A 4 -7.89 -8.94 2.41
CA ALA A 4 -8.53 -9.16 3.70
C ALA A 4 -7.57 -8.69 4.79
N TRP A 5 -8.08 -7.82 5.66
CA TRP A 5 -7.32 -7.12 6.67
C TRP A 5 -7.83 -7.54 8.04
N SER A 6 -7.02 -8.29 8.79
CA SER A 6 -7.32 -8.59 10.19
C SER A 6 -7.22 -7.32 11.04
N GLU A 7 -7.66 -7.43 12.29
CA GLU A 7 -7.64 -6.37 13.27
C GLU A 7 -6.22 -5.78 13.43
N GLY A 8 -6.11 -4.45 13.34
CA GLY A 8 -4.85 -3.73 13.46
C GLY A 8 -3.84 -3.91 12.32
N GLN A 9 -4.15 -4.69 11.27
CA GLN A 9 -3.24 -4.88 10.15
C GLN A 9 -3.11 -3.61 9.30
N GLY A 10 -1.94 -3.39 8.74
CA GLY A 10 -1.70 -2.33 7.77
C GLY A 10 -0.61 -2.70 6.77
N SER A 11 -0.61 -2.02 5.64
CA SER A 11 0.45 -2.11 4.65
C SER A 11 1.68 -1.31 5.10
N SER A 12 2.79 -1.47 4.39
CA SER A 12 3.84 -0.44 4.38
C SER A 12 3.39 0.78 3.57
N ILE A 13 4.19 1.85 3.60
CA ILE A 13 4.07 2.93 2.63
C ILE A 13 4.59 2.40 1.29
N HIS A 14 3.83 2.51 0.21
CA HIS A 14 4.21 1.92 -1.07
C HIS A 14 3.72 2.71 -2.30
N ASP A 15 4.36 2.43 -3.44
CA ASP A 15 3.98 2.89 -4.77
C ASP A 15 3.15 1.85 -5.54
N HIS A 16 2.78 2.19 -6.78
CA HIS A 16 1.92 1.39 -7.65
C HIS A 16 2.57 1.04 -8.99
N SER A 17 3.90 1.14 -9.10
CA SER A 17 4.67 0.72 -10.29
C SER A 17 4.10 1.25 -11.61
N ASN A 18 3.84 2.56 -11.67
CA ASN A 18 3.22 3.27 -12.80
C ASN A 18 1.87 2.72 -13.25
N SER A 19 1.12 2.10 -12.33
CA SER A 19 -0.21 1.57 -12.59
C SER A 19 -1.29 2.37 -11.87
N HIS A 20 -2.50 2.35 -12.43
CA HIS A 20 -3.70 2.84 -11.78
C HIS A 20 -4.13 1.88 -10.68
N CYS A 21 -4.47 2.40 -9.51
CA CYS A 21 -5.02 1.64 -8.39
C CYS A 21 -6.40 2.19 -8.02
N PHE A 22 -7.40 1.32 -8.09
CA PHE A 22 -8.73 1.58 -7.54
C PHE A 22 -8.93 0.65 -6.35
N MET A 23 -9.39 1.21 -5.23
CA MET A 23 -9.73 0.44 -4.04
C MET A 23 -11.18 0.72 -3.64
N LYS A 24 -12.04 -0.31 -3.65
CA LYS A 24 -13.42 -0.26 -3.16
C LYS A 24 -13.52 -1.02 -1.84
N MET A 25 -14.14 -0.40 -0.84
CA MET A 25 -14.46 -1.09 0.41
C MET A 25 -15.64 -2.05 0.24
N LEU A 26 -15.47 -3.29 0.69
CA LEU A 26 -16.52 -4.32 0.67
C LEU A 26 -17.07 -4.62 2.07
N ALA A 27 -16.25 -4.54 3.11
CA ALA A 27 -16.66 -4.71 4.50
C ALA A 27 -15.69 -3.99 5.45
N GLY A 28 -16.19 -3.53 6.59
CA GLY A 28 -15.40 -2.78 7.58
C GLY A 28 -15.03 -1.37 7.10
N SER A 29 -13.92 -0.85 7.59
CA SER A 29 -13.34 0.41 7.16
C SER A 29 -11.82 0.33 7.08
N LEU A 30 -11.22 1.14 6.20
CA LEU A 30 -9.78 1.28 6.08
C LEU A 30 -9.39 2.75 6.13
N ARG A 31 -8.29 3.05 6.81
CA ARG A 31 -7.64 4.36 6.82
C ARG A 31 -6.61 4.41 5.69
N GLU A 32 -6.76 5.34 4.76
CA GLU A 32 -5.74 5.68 3.76
C GLU A 32 -4.96 6.91 4.24
N ILE A 33 -3.64 6.79 4.31
CA ILE A 33 -2.71 7.90 4.59
C ILE A 33 -1.85 8.10 3.35
N ARG A 34 -1.86 9.30 2.78
CA ARG A 34 -1.08 9.65 1.59
C ARG A 34 0.17 10.42 1.96
N TYR A 35 1.25 10.14 1.25
CA TYR A 35 2.57 10.73 1.45
C TYR A 35 3.11 11.34 0.15
N GLU A 36 3.91 12.40 0.27
CA GLU A 36 4.75 12.86 -0.84
C GLU A 36 5.82 11.82 -1.15
N TRP A 37 6.35 11.88 -2.37
CA TRP A 37 7.58 11.19 -2.70
C TRP A 37 8.73 11.75 -1.87
N PRO A 38 9.67 10.91 -1.39
CA PRO A 38 10.86 11.42 -0.71
C PRO A 38 11.63 12.34 -1.66
N GLN A 39 11.98 13.53 -1.19
CA GLN A 39 12.77 14.49 -1.94
C GLN A 39 14.25 14.05 -1.94
N ASN A 40 14.89 14.14 -3.11
CA ASN A 40 16.34 14.02 -3.26
C ASN A 40 16.97 15.41 -3.36
N ASP A 41 16.54 16.37 -2.52
CA ASP A 41 17.07 17.73 -2.61
C ASP A 41 18.47 17.79 -1.99
N ALA A 42 19.47 18.01 -2.84
CA ALA A 42 20.87 18.17 -2.48
C ALA A 42 21.16 19.41 -1.61
N ASP A 43 20.16 20.29 -1.42
CA ASP A 43 20.29 21.56 -0.70
C ASP A 43 19.77 21.50 0.75
N THR A 44 19.13 20.40 1.16
CA THR A 44 18.61 20.21 2.53
C THR A 44 19.14 18.94 3.22
N VAL A 45 20.16 18.31 2.63
CA VAL A 45 20.83 17.13 3.19
C VAL A 45 21.46 17.48 4.53
N ASP A 46 20.79 17.08 5.61
CA ASP A 46 21.50 16.66 6.82
C ASP A 46 22.52 15.59 6.40
N ALA A 47 23.66 15.50 7.09
CA ALA A 47 24.87 14.79 6.66
C ALA A 47 24.71 13.32 6.18
N ASP A 48 23.52 12.72 6.38
CA ASP A 48 23.18 11.34 6.04
C ASP A 48 22.10 11.17 4.94
N GLY A 49 21.49 12.24 4.41
CA GLY A 49 20.48 12.13 3.32
C GLY A 49 19.16 11.45 3.70
N VAL A 50 18.78 11.57 4.97
CA VAL A 50 17.62 10.93 5.57
C VAL A 50 16.54 11.98 5.87
N HIS A 51 15.35 11.82 5.30
CA HIS A 51 14.21 12.70 5.57
C HIS A 51 12.94 11.91 5.90
N GLU A 52 12.23 12.35 6.94
CA GLU A 52 10.93 11.77 7.30
C GLU A 52 9.91 12.07 6.20
N MET A 53 9.15 11.05 5.80
CA MET A 53 8.14 11.15 4.76
C MET A 53 6.97 12.03 5.21
N LYS A 54 6.64 13.02 4.39
CA LYS A 54 5.57 13.99 4.67
C LYS A 54 4.19 13.44 4.32
N VAL A 55 3.28 13.47 5.28
CA VAL A 55 1.84 13.16 5.08
C VAL A 55 1.16 14.34 4.38
N VAL A 56 0.39 14.07 3.34
CA VAL A 56 -0.37 15.08 2.57
C VAL A 56 -1.88 14.94 2.70
N GLY A 57 -2.35 13.82 3.21
CA GLY A 57 -3.77 13.59 3.36
C GLY A 57 -4.06 12.29 4.08
N GLU A 58 -5.23 12.27 4.68
CA GLU A 58 -5.74 11.12 5.38
C GLU A 58 -7.25 11.03 5.19
N SER A 59 -7.75 9.82 4.97
CA SER A 59 -9.18 9.57 4.89
C SER A 59 -9.53 8.20 5.45
N VAL A 60 -10.75 8.06 5.94
CA VAL A 60 -11.33 6.77 6.33
C VAL A 60 -12.36 6.39 5.28
N LEU A 61 -12.15 5.22 4.67
CA LEU A 61 -13.04 4.64 3.69
C LEU A 61 -13.95 3.63 4.38
N HIS A 62 -15.24 3.85 4.23
CA HIS A 62 -16.31 2.97 4.70
C HIS A 62 -16.83 2.09 3.58
N THR A 63 -17.60 1.05 3.93
CA THR A 63 -18.26 0.15 2.99
C THR A 63 -18.87 0.91 1.80
N ASP A 64 -18.67 0.34 0.62
CA ASP A 64 -19.08 0.85 -0.69
C ASP A 64 -18.33 2.06 -1.25
N GLN A 65 -17.56 2.79 -0.44
CA GLN A 65 -16.72 3.88 -0.93
C GLN A 65 -15.58 3.36 -1.80
N VAL A 66 -15.16 4.22 -2.74
CA VAL A 66 -14.08 3.96 -3.69
C VAL A 66 -13.04 5.06 -3.56
N THR A 67 -11.77 4.70 -3.52
CA THR A 67 -10.64 5.63 -3.68
C THR A 67 -9.82 5.26 -4.90
N TYR A 68 -9.03 6.23 -5.36
CA TYR A 68 -8.13 6.11 -6.51
C TYR A 68 -6.77 6.70 -6.16
N ILE A 69 -5.72 6.01 -6.59
CA ILE A 69 -4.34 6.49 -6.53
C ILE A 69 -3.54 5.97 -7.73
N ASN A 70 -2.52 6.73 -8.11
CA ASN A 70 -1.42 6.30 -8.95
C ASN A 70 -0.15 7.04 -8.50
N ASP A 71 1.00 6.72 -9.09
CA ASP A 71 2.29 7.28 -8.67
C ASP A 71 2.37 8.81 -8.81
N SER A 72 1.60 9.42 -9.73
CA SER A 72 1.53 10.89 -9.86
C SER A 72 0.80 11.59 -8.71
N LEU A 73 -0.03 10.85 -7.96
CA LEU A 73 -0.77 11.35 -6.80
C LEU A 73 -0.03 11.13 -5.47
N GLY A 74 1.10 10.41 -5.51
CA GLY A 74 1.94 10.14 -4.34
C GLY A 74 1.94 8.67 -3.92
N LEU A 75 2.38 8.45 -2.68
CA LEU A 75 2.49 7.16 -2.03
C LEU A 75 1.36 7.00 -1.02
N HIS A 76 1.03 5.77 -0.61
CA HIS A 76 0.09 5.62 0.50
C HIS A 76 0.37 4.44 1.43
N ARG A 77 -0.24 4.51 2.60
CA ARG A 77 -0.41 3.40 3.54
C ARG A 77 -1.90 3.15 3.74
N VAL A 78 -2.29 1.89 3.76
CA VAL A 78 -3.66 1.47 4.04
C VAL A 78 -3.68 0.62 5.31
N GLU A 79 -4.54 0.98 6.26
CA GLU A 79 -4.56 0.37 7.60
C GLU A 79 -5.99 0.04 8.03
N ASN A 80 -6.21 -1.17 8.56
CA ASN A 80 -7.38 -1.48 9.38
C ASN A 80 -7.10 -1.03 10.82
N LYS A 81 -7.62 0.13 11.21
CA LYS A 81 -7.50 0.65 12.59
C LYS A 81 -8.43 -0.03 13.59
N SER A 82 -9.35 -0.87 13.14
CA SER A 82 -10.21 -1.60 14.05
C SER A 82 -9.41 -2.66 14.80
N HIS A 83 -9.60 -2.72 16.12
CA HIS A 83 -9.05 -3.76 16.98
C HIS A 83 -10.05 -4.91 17.25
N THR A 84 -11.24 -4.83 16.66
CA THR A 84 -12.35 -5.75 16.96
C THR A 84 -13.08 -6.27 15.72
N GLN A 85 -12.79 -5.72 14.54
CA GLN A 85 -13.47 -6.09 13.30
C GLN A 85 -12.46 -6.18 12.14
N PRO A 86 -12.55 -7.20 11.29
CA PRO A 86 -11.78 -7.25 10.06
C PRO A 86 -12.34 -6.29 9.01
N ALA A 87 -11.56 -6.04 7.96
CA ALA A 87 -11.97 -5.29 6.79
C ALA A 87 -11.66 -6.06 5.50
N VAL A 88 -12.41 -5.78 4.44
CA VAL A 88 -12.18 -6.36 3.11
C VAL A 88 -12.28 -5.26 2.06
N SER A 89 -11.30 -5.21 1.17
CA SER A 89 -11.25 -4.28 0.04
C SER A 89 -11.05 -5.00 -1.29
N LEU A 90 -11.68 -4.46 -2.34
CA LEU A 90 -11.48 -4.87 -3.74
C LEU A 90 -10.51 -3.89 -4.40
N HIS A 91 -9.38 -4.41 -4.88
CA HIS A 91 -8.36 -3.67 -5.60
C HIS A 91 -8.37 -4.00 -7.08
N LEU A 92 -8.24 -3.00 -7.94
CA LEU A 92 -8.08 -3.16 -9.38
C LEU A 92 -6.86 -2.36 -9.84
N TYR A 93 -5.91 -3.06 -10.47
CA TYR A 93 -4.65 -2.50 -10.94
C TYR A 93 -4.58 -2.56 -12.47
N ILE A 94 -4.28 -1.42 -13.11
CA ILE A 94 -4.15 -1.33 -14.58
C ILE A 94 -2.91 -0.48 -14.95
N PRO A 95 -1.90 -1.02 -15.65
CA PRO A 95 -1.70 -2.45 -15.94
C PRO A 95 -1.47 -3.27 -14.65
N ALA A 96 -1.43 -4.58 -14.79
CA ALA A 96 -1.06 -5.45 -13.67
C ALA A 96 0.45 -5.41 -13.42
N PHE A 97 0.86 -5.52 -12.16
CA PHE A 97 2.25 -5.61 -11.72
C PHE A 97 2.36 -6.63 -10.56
N ASP A 98 3.57 -7.13 -10.33
CA ASP A 98 3.88 -8.11 -9.28
C ASP A 98 4.92 -7.61 -8.26
N SER A 99 5.44 -6.39 -8.46
CA SER A 99 6.37 -5.76 -7.54
C SER A 99 6.11 -4.26 -7.42
N CYS A 100 6.44 -3.71 -6.25
CA CYS A 100 6.40 -2.27 -5.94
C CYS A 100 7.66 -1.91 -5.15
N ARG A 101 7.76 -0.65 -4.73
CA ARG A 101 8.64 -0.22 -3.66
C ARG A 101 7.87 -0.03 -2.36
N SER A 102 8.46 -0.50 -1.27
CA SER A 102 8.05 -0.18 0.09
C SER A 102 9.02 0.85 0.67
N PHE A 103 8.50 1.84 1.38
CA PHE A 103 9.26 2.96 1.92
C PHE A 103 9.28 2.94 3.45
N ASP A 104 10.43 3.23 4.02
CA ASP A 104 10.59 3.55 5.44
C ASP A 104 10.13 4.99 5.68
N GLN A 105 9.13 5.15 6.55
CA GLN A 105 8.57 6.46 6.86
C GLN A 105 9.60 7.44 7.44
N ARG A 106 10.56 6.96 8.24
CA ARG A 106 11.52 7.82 8.93
C ARG A 106 12.62 8.34 8.01
N THR A 107 12.91 7.59 6.95
CA THR A 107 14.10 7.82 6.14
C THR A 107 13.82 8.08 4.68
N GLY A 108 12.64 7.72 4.17
CA GLY A 108 12.33 7.74 2.75
C GLY A 108 13.04 6.64 1.95
N HIS A 109 13.93 5.86 2.57
CA HIS A 109 14.58 4.73 1.91
C HIS A 109 13.56 3.71 1.44
N SER A 110 13.80 3.15 0.26
CA SER A 110 12.88 2.23 -0.37
C SER A 110 13.54 0.90 -0.72
N ASN A 111 12.75 -0.17 -0.63
CA ASN A 111 13.15 -1.51 -1.05
C ASN A 111 12.15 -2.04 -2.07
N LYS A 112 12.64 -2.71 -3.12
CA LYS A 112 11.76 -3.42 -4.04
C LYS A 112 11.18 -4.65 -3.34
N VAL A 113 9.85 -4.78 -3.38
CA VAL A 113 9.11 -5.89 -2.80
C VAL A 113 8.34 -6.59 -3.91
N THR A 114 8.41 -7.93 -3.93
CA THR A 114 7.58 -8.75 -4.82
C THR A 114 6.37 -9.25 -4.05
N PHE A 115 5.18 -9.01 -4.57
CA PHE A 115 3.94 -9.47 -3.97
C PHE A 115 3.70 -10.94 -4.26
N THR A 116 2.98 -11.58 -3.34
CA THR A 116 2.48 -12.93 -3.55
C THR A 116 0.97 -12.93 -3.39
N PHE A 117 0.31 -13.78 -4.15
CA PHE A 117 -1.12 -14.03 -3.96
C PHE A 117 -1.26 -15.11 -2.91
N HIS A 118 -2.00 -14.83 -1.83
CA HIS A 118 -2.37 -15.83 -0.83
C HIS A 118 -3.29 -16.92 -1.39
N SER A 119 -4.18 -16.54 -2.30
CA SER A 119 -5.06 -17.45 -3.05
C SER A 119 -5.28 -16.91 -4.47
N LYS A 120 -5.62 -17.80 -5.40
CA LYS A 120 -6.04 -17.46 -6.76
C LYS A 120 -7.33 -18.20 -7.07
N LEU A 121 -8.37 -17.48 -7.52
CA LEU A 121 -9.67 -18.04 -7.89
C LEU A 121 -10.27 -18.94 -6.78
N GLY A 122 -10.17 -18.51 -5.52
CA GLY A 122 -10.68 -19.25 -4.36
C GLY A 122 -9.80 -20.42 -3.88
N LYS A 123 -8.70 -20.74 -4.57
CA LYS A 123 -7.78 -21.82 -4.18
C LYS A 123 -6.52 -21.24 -3.53
N ARG A 124 -6.13 -21.79 -2.36
CA ARG A 124 -4.92 -21.39 -1.64
C ARG A 124 -3.68 -21.65 -2.50
N THR A 125 -2.77 -20.68 -2.55
CA THR A 125 -1.46 -20.88 -3.17
C THR A 125 -0.49 -21.48 -2.15
N PRO A 126 0.37 -22.42 -2.56
CA PRO A 126 1.46 -22.92 -1.72
C PRO A 126 2.42 -21.80 -1.35
N PHE A 127 2.92 -21.82 -0.11
CA PHE A 127 3.98 -20.91 0.33
C PHE A 127 5.34 -21.56 0.02
N GLY A 128 6.15 -20.93 -0.84
CA GLY A 128 7.50 -21.40 -1.20
C GLY A 128 7.64 -21.90 -2.64
N ARG A 129 8.85 -21.74 -3.21
CA ARG A 129 9.21 -22.18 -4.57
C ARG A 129 9.06 -23.71 -4.67
N PHE A 130 8.34 -24.16 -5.70
CA PHE A 130 8.54 -25.52 -6.19
C PHE A 130 9.91 -25.56 -6.87
N ASN A 131 10.88 -26.27 -6.28
CA ASN A 131 11.99 -26.78 -7.05
C ASN A 131 11.40 -27.87 -7.96
N VAL A 132 11.40 -27.61 -9.26
CA VAL A 132 11.23 -28.65 -10.29
C VAL A 132 12.60 -29.27 -10.52
#